data_AF-A0A969MW26-F1
#
_entry.id   AF-A0A969MW26-F1
#
_cell.length_a   1.000
_cell.length_b   1.000
_cell.length_c   1.000
_cell.angle_alpha   90.00
_cell.angle_beta   90.00
_cell.angle_gamma   90.00
#
_symmetry.space_group_name_H-M   'P 1'
#
loop_
_entity.id
_entity.type
_entity.pdbx_description
1 polymer ?
#
loop_
_entity_poly.entity_id
_entity_poly.type
_entity_poly.pdbx_seq_one_letter_code
_entity_poly.pdbx_strand_id
1 'polypeptide(L)'
;QNLQTELGRGKIMGLEEAMPLADVIVWVASMPKGVEISTDNLKKPSLIIDGGYPKNMATQIQHPEVHVLEGGIVEHSLDIDWKIMKIVNMQVPARQLFACFAESMLLEFEKLYTNFSWGRNQITIEKMDQIGQVSVKHGFKPLLLSI
;
A
#
# COMPACT_ATOMS: atom_id res chain seq x y z
N GLN A 1 3.92 -3.00 -22.99
CA GLN A 1 2.47 -3.08 -23.25
C GLN A 1 1.83 -1.79 -22.76
N ASN A 2 0.93 -1.17 -23.53
CA ASN A 2 0.27 0.05 -23.13
C ASN A 2 -0.90 -0.29 -22.17
N LEU A 3 -0.64 -0.26 -20.86
CA LEU A 3 -1.62 -0.60 -19.81
C LEU A 3 -2.93 0.20 -19.94
N GLN A 4 -2.89 1.44 -20.41
CA GLN A 4 -4.08 2.26 -20.61
C GLN A 4 -5.02 1.62 -21.66
N THR A 5 -4.45 1.09 -22.74
CA THR A 5 -5.22 0.40 -23.78
C THR A 5 -5.86 -0.87 -23.25
N GLU A 6 -5.14 -1.64 -22.43
CA GLU A 6 -5.65 -2.87 -21.80
C GLU A 6 -6.80 -2.58 -20.82
N LEU A 7 -6.70 -1.50 -20.04
CA LEU A 7 -7.75 -1.07 -19.11
C LEU A 7 -8.97 -0.47 -19.83
N GLY A 8 -8.84 -0.05 -21.09
CA GLY A 8 -9.90 0.60 -21.87
C GLY A 8 -10.34 1.97 -21.34
N ARG A 9 -9.65 2.50 -20.32
CA ARG A 9 -9.97 3.76 -19.64
C ARG A 9 -8.75 4.34 -18.93
N GLY A 10 -8.91 5.55 -18.38
CA GLY A 10 -7.90 6.26 -17.61
C GLY A 10 -7.29 7.42 -18.41
N LYS A 11 -6.94 8.50 -17.71
CA LYS A 11 -6.32 9.70 -18.27
C LYS A 11 -4.87 9.77 -17.80
N ILE A 12 -3.92 9.81 -18.73
CA ILE A 12 -2.50 10.03 -18.42
C ILE A 12 -2.31 11.52 -18.14
N MET A 13 -1.72 11.83 -16.99
CA MET A 13 -1.51 13.21 -16.53
C MET A 13 -0.17 13.31 -15.80
N GLY A 14 0.40 14.52 -15.77
CA GLY A 14 1.49 14.83 -14.85
C GLY A 14 1.02 14.81 -13.39
N LEU A 15 1.93 14.56 -12.44
CA LEU A 15 1.60 14.49 -11.02
C LEU A 15 0.89 15.77 -10.53
N GLU A 16 1.46 16.93 -10.82
CA GLU A 16 0.93 18.23 -10.37
C GLU A 16 -0.47 18.53 -10.93
N GLU A 17 -0.76 18.09 -12.16
CA GLU A 17 -2.08 18.25 -12.79
C GLU A 17 -3.12 17.26 -12.25
N ALA A 18 -2.69 16.06 -11.85
CA ALA A 18 -3.57 15.01 -11.36
C ALA A 18 -4.02 15.26 -9.91
N MET A 19 -3.11 15.83 -9.10
CA MET A 19 -3.30 16.10 -7.69
C MET A 19 -4.58 16.89 -7.31
N PRO A 20 -4.89 18.04 -7.95
CA PRO A 20 -6.09 18.81 -7.59
C PRO A 20 -7.41 18.15 -8.04
N LEU A 21 -7.34 17.09 -8.85
CA LEU A 21 -8.52 16.37 -9.37
C LEU A 21 -8.84 15.12 -8.56
N ALA A 22 -7.86 14.56 -7.84
CA ALA A 22 -7.97 13.26 -7.21
C ALA A 22 -8.62 13.34 -5.82
N ASP A 23 -9.70 12.58 -5.63
CA ASP A 23 -10.27 12.30 -4.31
C ASP A 23 -9.40 11.30 -3.52
N VAL A 24 -8.78 10.35 -4.22
CA VAL A 24 -7.90 9.33 -3.66
C VAL A 24 -6.61 9.26 -4.47
N ILE A 25 -5.47 9.35 -3.78
CA ILE A 25 -4.13 9.22 -4.36
C ILE A 25 -3.51 7.93 -3.80
N VAL A 26 -3.23 6.97 -4.69
CA VAL A 26 -2.52 5.73 -4.34
C VAL A 26 -1.08 5.85 -4.78
N TRP A 27 -0.15 5.95 -3.83
CA TRP A 27 1.26 6.17 -4.11
C TRP A 27 2.06 4.87 -4.00
N VAL A 28 2.47 4.35 -5.16
CA VAL A 28 3.22 3.08 -5.30
C VAL A 28 4.41 3.24 -6.25
N ALA A 29 5.05 4.40 -6.21
CA ALA A 29 6.14 4.74 -7.11
C ALA A 29 7.47 4.19 -6.57
N SER A 30 8.31 3.66 -7.45
CA SER A 30 9.67 3.23 -7.08
C SER A 30 10.60 4.45 -7.01
N MET A 31 10.56 5.17 -5.88
CA MET A 31 11.33 6.41 -5.69
C MET A 31 12.42 6.24 -4.62
N PRO A 32 13.67 6.62 -4.90
CA PRO A 32 14.74 6.57 -3.90
C PRO A 32 14.62 7.69 -2.84
N LYS A 33 13.91 8.78 -3.18
CA LYS A 33 13.63 9.91 -2.28
C LYS A 33 12.18 10.31 -2.45
N GLY A 34 11.52 10.63 -1.34
CA GLY A 34 10.16 11.13 -1.36
C GLY A 34 10.05 12.51 -2.00
N VAL A 35 8.85 12.85 -2.44
CA VAL A 35 8.49 14.15 -3.03
C VAL A 35 7.82 15.00 -1.97
N GLU A 36 8.11 16.30 -1.99
CA GLU A 36 7.39 17.29 -1.19
C GLU A 36 6.08 17.65 -1.89
N ILE A 37 5.00 17.68 -1.12
CA ILE A 37 3.66 17.93 -1.65
C ILE A 37 3.05 19.09 -0.86
N SER A 38 2.51 20.07 -1.58
CA SER A 38 1.68 21.09 -0.95
C SER A 38 0.25 20.60 -0.77
N THR A 39 -0.29 20.80 0.42
CA THR A 39 -1.71 20.53 0.75
C THR A 39 -2.68 21.48 0.05
N ASP A 40 -2.18 22.61 -0.47
CA ASP A 40 -2.99 23.55 -1.25
C ASP A 40 -3.37 22.98 -2.62
N ASN A 41 -2.52 22.12 -3.18
CA ASN A 41 -2.76 21.46 -4.47
C ASN A 41 -3.57 20.16 -4.35
N LEU A 42 -4.06 19.84 -3.15
CA LEU A 42 -4.93 18.69 -2.91
C LEU A 42 -6.39 19.12 -2.92
N LYS A 43 -7.22 18.29 -3.56
CA LYS A 43 -8.66 18.32 -3.38
C LYS A 43 -8.99 18.10 -1.89
N LYS A 44 -10.08 18.73 -1.43
CA LYS A 44 -10.57 18.63 -0.05
C LYS A 44 -12.06 18.24 -0.08
N PRO A 45 -12.47 17.15 0.60
CA PRO A 45 -11.62 16.18 1.27
C PRO A 45 -10.82 15.31 0.29
N SER A 46 -9.70 14.73 0.74
CA SER A 46 -8.95 13.71 0.00
C SER A 46 -8.27 12.68 0.89
N LEU A 47 -7.98 11.51 0.30
CA LEU A 47 -7.25 10.41 0.92
C LEU A 47 -5.95 10.11 0.15
N ILE A 48 -4.83 10.06 0.87
CA ILE A 48 -3.54 9.63 0.33
C ILE A 48 -3.19 8.28 0.96
N ILE A 49 -2.90 7.28 0.13
CA ILE A 49 -2.44 5.96 0.54
C ILE A 49 -0.99 5.79 0.07
N ASP A 50 -0.01 6.00 0.96
CA ASP A 50 1.42 5.89 0.63
C ASP A 50 1.95 4.48 0.93
N GLY A 51 2.03 3.66 -0.12
CA GLY A 51 2.57 2.31 -0.11
C GLY A 51 4.05 2.23 -0.50
N GLY A 52 4.75 3.35 -0.66
CA GLY A 52 6.16 3.39 -0.99
C GLY A 52 7.05 2.88 0.16
N TYR A 53 8.15 2.21 -0.18
CA TYR A 53 9.23 1.92 0.76
C TYR A 53 10.61 2.12 0.09
N PRO A 54 11.38 3.18 0.43
CA PRO A 54 11.03 4.28 1.33
C PRO A 54 9.75 5.03 0.93
N LYS A 55 9.11 5.71 1.89
CA LYS A 55 7.86 6.44 1.68
C LYS A 55 7.98 7.42 0.53
N ASN A 56 6.96 7.48 -0.31
CA ASN A 56 6.98 8.34 -1.48
C ASN A 56 6.71 9.81 -1.13
N MET A 57 6.04 10.07 -0.03
CA MET A 57 5.86 11.41 0.52
C MET A 57 7.00 11.73 1.50
N ALA A 58 7.73 12.82 1.25
CA ALA A 58 8.78 13.27 2.16
C ALA A 58 8.25 14.10 3.35
N THR A 59 7.06 14.67 3.21
CA THR A 59 6.47 15.63 4.14
C THR A 59 5.34 14.98 4.93
N GLN A 60 5.26 15.25 6.24
CA GLN A 60 4.10 14.83 7.00
C GLN A 60 2.95 15.82 6.77
N ILE A 61 1.98 15.42 5.96
CA ILE A 61 0.78 16.23 5.72
C ILE A 61 -0.13 16.17 6.96
N GLN A 62 -0.48 17.35 7.49
CA GLN A 62 -1.48 17.50 8.53
C GLN A 62 -2.50 18.55 8.08
N HIS A 63 -3.70 18.09 7.70
CA HIS A 63 -4.82 18.97 7.34
C HIS A 63 -6.14 18.29 7.72
N PRO A 64 -7.14 19.01 8.27
CA PRO A 64 -8.38 18.40 8.76
C PRO A 64 -9.16 17.57 7.72
N GLU A 65 -9.08 17.98 6.46
CA GLU A 65 -9.78 17.34 5.34
C GLU A 65 -8.87 16.45 4.46
N VAL A 66 -7.60 16.28 4.83
CA VAL A 66 -6.68 15.39 4.09
C VAL A 66 -6.26 14.26 5.00
N HIS A 67 -6.65 13.05 4.64
CA HIS A 67 -6.31 11.85 5.39
C HIS A 67 -5.11 11.16 4.73
N VAL A 68 -4.13 10.75 5.53
CA VAL A 68 -2.99 9.97 5.08
C VAL A 68 -3.03 8.60 5.73
N LEU A 69 -2.98 7.56 4.91
CA LEU A 69 -2.90 6.17 5.33
C LEU A 69 -1.58 5.55 4.84
N GLU A 70 -0.93 4.79 5.70
CA GLU A 70 0.19 3.96 5.28
C GLU A 70 -0.31 2.77 4.47
N GLY A 71 -0.02 2.79 3.16
CA GLY A 71 -0.40 1.72 2.24
C GLY A 71 0.48 0.48 2.39
N GLY A 72 -0.05 -0.67 1.97
CA GLY A 72 0.71 -1.93 1.93
C GLY A 72 1.07 -2.48 3.31
N ILE A 73 0.31 -2.13 4.35
CA ILE A 73 0.46 -2.64 5.71
C ILE A 73 -0.77 -3.48 6.08
N VAL A 74 -0.51 -4.61 6.72
CA VAL A 74 -1.52 -5.46 7.34
C VAL A 74 -1.27 -5.59 8.83
N GLU A 75 -2.32 -5.86 9.58
CA GLU A 75 -2.28 -6.17 11.01
C GLU A 75 -2.73 -7.61 11.24
N HIS A 76 -1.94 -8.39 11.95
CA HIS A 76 -2.27 -9.75 12.34
C HIS A 76 -3.10 -9.80 13.63
N SER A 77 -3.98 -10.79 13.75
CA SER A 77 -4.87 -10.97 14.91
C SER A 77 -4.13 -11.35 16.21
N LEU A 78 -2.95 -11.94 16.09
CA LEU A 78 -2.08 -12.35 17.19
C LEU A 78 -0.77 -11.56 17.18
N ASP A 79 -0.17 -11.40 18.35
CA ASP A 79 1.17 -10.84 18.49
C ASP A 79 2.23 -11.79 17.91
N ILE A 80 3.22 -11.20 17.23
CA ILE A 80 4.38 -11.87 16.65
C ILE A 80 5.61 -11.45 17.46
N ASP A 81 6.33 -12.42 18.03
CA ASP A 81 7.57 -12.16 18.76
C ASP A 81 8.74 -11.95 17.79
N TRP A 82 9.10 -10.68 17.59
CA TRP A 82 10.19 -10.26 16.71
C TRP A 82 10.61 -8.82 16.98
N LYS A 83 11.68 -8.37 16.33
CA LYS A 83 12.21 -7.00 16.48
C LYS A 83 12.20 -6.18 15.20
N ILE A 84 12.04 -6.82 14.04
CA ILE A 84 12.22 -6.18 12.74
C ILE A 84 11.20 -5.06 12.48
N MET A 85 9.93 -5.26 12.84
CA MET A 85 8.89 -4.25 12.63
C MET A 85 9.06 -3.01 13.52
N LYS A 86 9.76 -3.15 14.65
CA LYS A 86 10.17 -2.01 15.49
C LYS A 86 11.27 -1.18 14.81
N ILE A 87 12.20 -1.82 14.10
CA ILE A 87 13.31 -1.13 13.40
C ILE A 87 12.77 -0.24 12.27
N VAL A 88 11.69 -0.67 11.61
CA VAL A 88 11.03 0.08 10.52
C VAL A 88 9.90 0.99 11.01
N ASN A 89 9.80 1.23 12.32
CA ASN A 89 8.88 2.18 12.96
C ASN A 89 7.38 1.93 12.71
N MET A 90 6.94 0.67 12.66
CA MET A 90 5.50 0.35 12.67
C MET A 90 4.84 0.86 13.96
N GLN A 91 3.59 1.35 13.87
CA GLN A 91 2.87 1.87 15.04
C GLN A 91 2.56 0.77 16.06
N VAL A 92 2.13 -0.40 15.60
CA VAL A 92 1.88 -1.59 16.43
C VAL A 92 2.83 -2.71 15.99
N PRO A 93 4.13 -2.65 16.31
CA PRO A 93 5.15 -3.50 15.69
C PRO A 93 5.02 -4.99 16.05
N ALA A 94 4.27 -5.35 17.09
CA ALA A 94 3.97 -6.73 17.42
C ALA A 94 2.92 -7.36 16.48
N ARG A 95 2.12 -6.56 15.76
CA ARG A 95 1.02 -7.05 14.93
C ARG A 95 1.04 -6.52 13.49
N GLN A 96 1.64 -5.36 13.25
CA GLN A 96 1.67 -4.70 11.95
C GLN A 96 2.94 -5.02 11.19
N LEU A 97 2.79 -5.24 9.89
CA LEU A 97 3.88 -5.60 8.98
C LEU A 97 3.54 -5.23 7.53
N PHE A 98 4.57 -5.17 6.70
CA PHE A 98 4.38 -4.98 5.25
C PHE A 98 3.68 -6.19 4.63
N ALA A 99 2.74 -5.92 3.73
CA ALA A 99 1.95 -6.94 3.03
C ALA A 99 2.82 -7.89 2.20
N CYS A 100 3.97 -7.44 1.69
CA CYS A 100 4.92 -8.31 0.98
C CYS A 100 5.59 -9.34 1.92
N PHE A 101 5.81 -8.99 3.19
CA PHE A 101 6.30 -9.96 4.19
C PHE A 101 5.19 -10.91 4.62
N ALA A 102 3.97 -10.38 4.75
CA ALA A 102 2.79 -11.21 5.00
C ALA A 102 2.57 -12.23 3.88
N GLU A 103 2.74 -11.87 2.59
CA GLU A 103 2.63 -12.83 1.46
C GLU A 103 3.55 -14.04 1.69
N SER A 104 4.80 -13.83 2.10
CA SER A 104 5.72 -14.93 2.38
C SER A 104 5.23 -15.85 3.50
N MET A 105 4.64 -15.30 4.56
CA MET A 105 4.02 -16.08 5.65
C MET A 105 2.80 -16.86 5.16
N LEU A 106 1.94 -16.23 4.37
CA LEU A 106 0.72 -16.84 3.82
C LEU A 106 1.05 -18.01 2.90
N LEU A 107 2.06 -17.86 2.05
CA LEU A 107 2.55 -18.95 1.19
C LEU A 107 3.08 -20.12 2.02
N GLU A 108 3.80 -19.86 3.11
CA GLU A 108 4.23 -20.91 4.04
C GLU A 108 3.04 -21.61 4.71
N PHE A 109 2.07 -20.85 5.22
CA PHE A 109 0.89 -21.42 5.89
C PHE A 109 0.05 -22.31 4.96
N GLU A 110 -0.07 -21.96 3.68
CA GLU A 110 -0.76 -22.78 2.68
C GLU A 110 0.16 -23.81 1.99
N LYS A 111 1.45 -23.88 2.35
CA LYS A 111 2.47 -24.72 1.70
C LYS A 111 2.57 -24.50 0.19
N LEU A 112 2.37 -23.25 -0.24
CA LEU A 112 2.47 -22.80 -1.63
C LEU A 112 3.89 -22.34 -1.94
N TYR A 113 4.80 -23.30 -2.09
CA TYR A 113 6.21 -23.04 -2.35
C TYR A 113 6.48 -22.73 -3.83
N THR A 114 6.21 -21.48 -4.19
CA THR A 114 6.36 -20.96 -5.56
C THR A 114 6.72 -19.48 -5.53
N ASN A 115 7.12 -18.94 -6.67
CA ASN A 115 7.29 -17.50 -6.88
C ASN A 115 5.93 -16.84 -7.20
N PHE A 116 5.00 -16.84 -6.23
CA PHE A 116 3.59 -16.47 -6.41
C PHE A 116 3.42 -15.11 -7.11
N SER A 117 4.03 -14.07 -6.56
CA SER A 117 4.18 -12.75 -7.17
C SER A 117 5.56 -12.64 -7.83
N TRP A 118 5.61 -12.69 -9.17
CA TRP A 118 6.88 -12.67 -9.91
C TRP A 118 6.79 -11.94 -11.24
N GLY A 119 7.83 -11.14 -11.54
CA GLY A 119 7.91 -10.34 -12.76
C GLY A 119 7.05 -9.06 -12.72
N ARG A 120 7.33 -8.14 -13.65
CA ARG A 120 6.60 -6.87 -13.76
C ARG A 120 5.36 -7.02 -14.64
N ASN A 121 4.24 -6.44 -14.21
CA ASN A 121 2.94 -6.49 -14.90
C ASN A 121 2.41 -7.92 -15.10
N GLN A 122 2.69 -8.84 -14.17
CA GLN A 122 2.21 -10.24 -14.21
C GLN A 122 1.22 -10.58 -13.08
N ILE A 123 0.81 -9.58 -12.29
CA ILE A 123 -0.18 -9.74 -11.23
C ILE A 123 -1.57 -9.73 -11.88
N THR A 124 -2.40 -10.71 -11.53
CA THR A 124 -3.77 -10.84 -12.03
C THR A 124 -4.78 -10.70 -10.89
N ILE A 125 -6.04 -10.40 -11.23
CA ILE A 125 -7.13 -10.27 -10.25
C ILE A 125 -7.33 -11.58 -9.50
N GLU A 126 -7.26 -12.72 -10.19
CA GLU A 126 -7.45 -14.04 -9.59
C GLU A 126 -6.38 -14.34 -8.53
N LYS A 127 -5.11 -13.96 -8.79
CA LYS A 127 -4.05 -14.08 -7.79
C LYS A 127 -4.26 -13.15 -6.61
N MET A 128 -4.73 -11.92 -6.84
CA MET A 128 -5.07 -10.96 -5.79
C MET A 128 -6.20 -11.50 -4.90
N ASP A 129 -7.25 -12.06 -5.49
CA ASP A 129 -8.37 -12.66 -4.77
C ASP A 129 -7.92 -13.88 -3.97
N GLN A 130 -7.10 -14.76 -4.58
CA GLN A 130 -6.56 -15.93 -3.92
C GLN A 130 -5.75 -15.55 -2.66
N ILE A 131 -4.76 -14.66 -2.80
CA ILE A 131 -3.94 -14.27 -1.64
C ILE A 131 -4.75 -13.45 -0.62
N GLY A 132 -5.74 -12.68 -1.06
CA GLY A 132 -6.65 -11.95 -0.18
C GLY A 132 -7.51 -12.87 0.70
N GLN A 133 -8.06 -13.94 0.14
CA GLN A 133 -8.80 -14.95 0.91
C GLN A 133 -7.91 -15.66 1.92
N VAL A 134 -6.70 -16.03 1.51
CA VAL A 134 -5.69 -16.65 2.38
C VAL A 134 -5.28 -15.70 3.51
N SER A 135 -5.10 -14.42 3.20
CA SER A 135 -4.80 -13.36 4.17
C SER A 135 -5.85 -13.27 5.29
N VAL A 136 -7.13 -13.20 4.91
CA VAL A 136 -8.25 -13.16 5.87
C VAL A 136 -8.35 -14.47 6.66
N LYS A 137 -8.21 -15.63 5.99
CA LYS A 137 -8.23 -16.97 6.61
C LYS A 137 -7.21 -17.09 7.74
N HIS A 138 -6.01 -16.54 7.55
CA HIS A 138 -4.92 -16.56 8.52
C HIS A 138 -4.89 -15.34 9.45
N GLY A 139 -5.97 -14.59 9.53
CA GLY A 139 -6.15 -13.57 10.57
C GLY A 139 -5.39 -12.26 10.32
N PHE A 140 -5.04 -11.95 9.08
CA PHE A 140 -4.58 -10.63 8.70
C PHE A 140 -5.75 -9.75 8.26
N LYS A 141 -5.66 -8.45 8.54
CA LYS A 141 -6.56 -7.40 8.05
C LYS A 141 -5.74 -6.22 7.50
N PRO A 142 -6.24 -5.47 6.50
CA PRO A 142 -5.59 -4.25 6.07
C PRO A 142 -5.56 -3.22 7.20
N LEU A 143 -4.52 -2.39 7.23
CA LEU A 143 -4.52 -1.20 8.09
C LEU A 143 -5.65 -0.27 7.65
N LEU A 144 -6.44 0.20 8.61
CA LEU A 144 -7.54 1.14 8.40
C LEU A 144 -7.16 2.52 8.95
N LEU A 145 -7.83 3.56 8.45
CA LEU A 145 -7.73 4.88 9.06
C LEU A 145 -8.19 4.82 10.51
N SER A 146 -7.37 5.38 11.40
CA SER A 146 -7.78 5.67 12.77
C SER A 146 -8.63 6.94 12.74
N ILE A 147 -9.96 6.78 12.71
CA ILE A 147 -10.94 7.86 12.75
C ILE A 147 -11.34 8.12 14.20
#